data_AF-A0A4U3AZI5-F1
#
_entry.id   AF-A0A4U3AZI5-F1
#
_cell.length_a   1.000
_cell.length_b   1.000
_cell.length_c   1.000
_cell.angle_alpha   90.00
_cell.angle_beta   90.00
_cell.angle_gamma   90.00
#
_symmetry.space_group_name_H-M   'P 1'
#
loop_
_entity.id
_entity.type
_entity.pdbx_description
1 polymer ?
#
loop_
_entity_poly.entity_id
_entity_poly.type
_entity_poly.pdbx_seq_one_letter_code
_entity_poly.pdbx_strand_id
1 'polypeptide(L)'
;MSQYIRDRKEFYSKYPNFWSDLYECEYSLFHVFSITNQTMKQLQLATERMGKIFFKTAKLLRNLSDEQLLELGYPPASLSFIRMKGLYPESVISRFDFVLTSDNQ
;
A
#
# COMPACT_ATOMS: atom_id res chain seq x y z
N MET A 1 10.90 -32.62 7.05
CA MET A 1 11.01 -31.15 6.85
C MET A 1 11.86 -30.93 5.60
N SER A 2 11.41 -30.12 4.63
CA SER A 2 12.13 -29.92 3.35
C SER A 2 13.41 -29.10 3.54
N GLN A 3 14.34 -29.18 2.58
CA GLN A 3 15.57 -28.35 2.57
C GLN A 3 15.22 -26.86 2.62
N TYR A 4 14.23 -26.45 1.83
CA TYR A 4 13.65 -25.10 1.82
C TYR A 4 13.29 -24.59 3.23
N ILE A 5 12.52 -25.37 3.99
CA ILE A 5 12.06 -24.95 5.34
C ILE A 5 13.26 -24.77 6.28
N ARG A 6 14.29 -25.62 6.17
CA ARG A 6 15.51 -25.49 6.98
C ARG A 6 16.28 -24.22 6.66
N ASP A 7 16.56 -24.00 5.38
CA ASP A 7 17.36 -22.85 4.94
C ASP A 7 16.67 -21.53 5.23
N ARG A 8 15.35 -21.48 5.01
CA ARG A 8 14.50 -20.34 5.37
C ARG A 8 14.57 -20.03 6.86
N LYS A 9 14.39 -21.04 7.70
CA LYS A 9 14.41 -20.88 9.16
C LYS A 9 15.79 -20.42 9.64
N GLU A 10 16.87 -20.99 9.09
CA GLU A 10 18.23 -20.57 9.41
C GLU A 10 18.48 -19.12 8.98
N PHE A 11 18.05 -18.73 7.78
CA PHE A 11 18.22 -17.36 7.29
C PHE A 11 17.49 -16.33 8.17
N TYR A 12 16.21 -16.55 8.44
CA TYR A 12 15.41 -15.60 9.23
C TYR A 12 15.75 -15.60 10.72
N SER A 13 16.37 -16.66 11.24
CA SER A 13 16.89 -16.66 12.63
C SER A 13 17.90 -15.55 12.91
N LYS A 14 18.56 -15.03 11.86
CA LYS A 14 19.51 -13.91 11.93
C LYS A 14 18.83 -12.54 12.10
N TYR A 15 17.51 -12.47 11.93
CA TYR A 15 16.73 -11.23 11.96
C TYR A 15 15.55 -11.35 12.94
N PRO A 16 15.80 -11.36 14.26
CA PRO A 16 14.77 -11.66 15.27
C PRO A 16 13.60 -10.66 15.30
N ASN A 17 13.80 -9.44 14.79
CA ASN A 17 12.77 -8.41 14.71
C ASN A 17 11.95 -8.47 13.41
N PHE A 18 12.26 -9.40 12.50
CA PHE A 18 11.54 -9.59 11.25
C PHE A 18 10.59 -10.77 11.39
N TRP A 19 9.30 -10.55 11.09
CA TRP A 19 8.28 -11.58 11.18
C TRP A 19 8.18 -12.37 9.87
N SER A 20 9.12 -13.30 9.68
CA SER A 20 9.10 -14.18 8.51
C SER A 20 7.90 -15.12 8.51
N ASP A 21 7.44 -15.51 9.70
CA ASP A 21 6.23 -16.31 9.91
C ASP A 21 5.14 -15.44 10.50
N LEU A 22 3.92 -15.54 9.97
CA LEU A 22 2.74 -14.82 10.45
C LEU A 22 1.59 -15.82 10.59
N TYR A 23 0.97 -15.87 11.76
CA TYR A 23 -0.10 -16.84 12.07
C TYR A 23 0.32 -18.30 11.85
N GLU A 24 1.54 -18.66 12.24
CA GLU A 24 2.13 -20.01 12.03
C GLU A 24 2.30 -20.42 10.56
N CYS A 25 2.00 -19.49 9.64
CA CYS A 25 2.17 -19.67 8.21
C CYS A 25 3.44 -18.97 7.73
N GLU A 26 4.01 -19.51 6.67
CA GLU A 26 5.06 -18.84 5.92
C GLU A 26 4.53 -17.53 5.32
N TYR A 27 5.02 -16.40 5.84
CA TYR A 27 4.65 -15.08 5.36
C TYR A 27 5.68 -14.55 4.35
N SER A 28 6.96 -14.67 4.66
CA SER A 28 8.06 -14.29 3.76
C SER A 28 8.70 -15.52 3.12
N LEU A 29 8.89 -15.49 1.81
CA LEU A 29 9.52 -16.57 1.06
C LEU A 29 11.04 -16.56 1.20
N PHE A 30 11.66 -17.73 1.09
CA PHE A 30 13.13 -17.85 1.03
C PHE A 30 13.68 -17.55 -0.37
N HIS A 31 13.23 -16.46 -0.95
CA HIS A 31 13.74 -15.90 -2.20
C HIS A 31 13.75 -14.39 -2.10
N VAL A 32 14.88 -13.78 -2.45
CA VAL A 32 15.05 -12.33 -2.38
C VAL A 32 14.91 -11.77 -3.79
N PHE A 33 13.95 -10.88 -3.98
CA PHE A 33 13.86 -10.06 -5.18
C PHE A 33 14.67 -8.78 -4.97
N SER A 34 15.85 -8.70 -5.59
CA SER A 34 16.73 -7.54 -5.47
C SER A 34 16.26 -6.39 -6.36
N ILE A 35 16.27 -5.16 -5.81
CA ILE A 35 16.07 -3.92 -6.58
C ILE A 35 17.29 -3.00 -6.43
N THR A 36 17.46 -2.09 -7.38
CA THR A 36 18.54 -1.09 -7.29
C THR A 36 18.20 0.02 -6.30
N ASN A 37 19.22 0.71 -5.78
CA ASN A 37 19.02 1.91 -4.97
C ASN A 37 18.28 3.02 -5.73
N GLN A 38 18.46 3.11 -7.05
CA GLN A 38 17.73 4.06 -7.89
C GLN A 38 16.24 3.73 -7.92
N THR A 39 15.89 2.47 -8.16
CA THR A 39 14.49 1.98 -8.13
C THR A 39 13.83 2.27 -6.78
N MET A 40 14.55 2.00 -5.68
CA MET A 40 14.05 2.29 -4.32
C MET A 40 13.75 3.79 -4.13
N LYS A 41 14.66 4.68 -4.56
CA LYS A 41 14.44 6.14 -4.50
C LYS A 41 13.27 6.59 -5.38
N GLN A 42 13.11 6.01 -6.57
CA GLN A 42 11.97 6.30 -7.46
C GLN A 42 10.64 5.89 -6.81
N LEU A 43 10.58 4.71 -6.18
CA LEU A 43 9.39 4.23 -5.47
C LEU A 43 9.03 5.12 -4.28
N GLN A 44 10.02 5.58 -3.51
CA GLN A 44 9.79 6.54 -2.41
C GLN A 44 9.20 7.85 -2.93
N LEU A 45 9.82 8.45 -3.96
CA LEU A 45 9.36 9.69 -4.55
C LEU A 45 7.95 9.56 -5.16
N ALA A 46 7.69 8.45 -5.86
CA ALA A 46 6.38 8.17 -6.44
C ALA A 46 5.31 8.03 -5.35
N THR A 47 5.58 7.24 -4.30
CA THR A 47 4.70 7.07 -3.14
C THR A 47 4.34 8.41 -2.48
N GLU A 48 5.34 9.26 -2.22
CA GLU A 48 5.11 10.57 -1.59
C GLU A 48 4.25 11.50 -2.45
N ARG A 49 4.52 11.55 -3.76
CA ARG A 49 3.77 12.40 -4.70
C ARG A 49 2.34 11.89 -4.89
N MET A 50 2.17 10.58 -5.06
CA MET A 50 0.86 9.95 -5.19
C MET A 50 0.03 10.11 -3.92
N GLY A 51 0.65 10.00 -2.73
CA GLY A 51 -0.02 10.26 -1.46
C GLY A 51 -0.61 11.66 -1.39
N LYS A 52 0.14 12.69 -1.79
CA LYS A 52 -0.35 14.09 -1.84
C LYS A 52 -1.53 14.25 -2.79
N ILE A 53 -1.48 13.61 -3.96
CA ILE A 53 -2.58 13.64 -4.94
C ILE A 53 -3.81 12.92 -4.37
N PHE A 54 -3.64 11.73 -3.82
CA PHE A 54 -4.71 10.92 -3.25
C PHE A 54 -5.41 11.64 -2.07
N PHE A 55 -4.67 12.23 -1.15
CA PHE A 55 -5.30 12.98 -0.05
C PHE A 55 -6.00 14.26 -0.52
N LYS A 56 -5.55 14.86 -1.63
CA LYS A 56 -6.28 15.96 -2.27
C LYS A 56 -7.63 15.49 -2.82
N THR A 57 -7.74 14.28 -3.37
CA THR A 57 -9.02 13.78 -3.90
C THR A 57 -10.07 13.61 -2.81
N ALA A 58 -9.70 13.20 -1.60
CA ALA A 58 -10.62 13.14 -0.45
C ALA A 58 -11.28 14.51 -0.17
N LYS A 59 -10.52 15.61 -0.26
CA LYS A 59 -11.08 16.97 -0.12
C LYS A 59 -12.03 17.31 -1.28
N LEU A 60 -11.71 16.89 -2.51
CA LEU A 60 -12.55 17.17 -3.68
C LEU A 60 -13.86 16.40 -3.62
N LEU A 61 -13.82 15.10 -3.29
CA LEU A 61 -15.00 14.24 -3.17
C LEU A 61 -16.03 14.79 -2.17
N ARG A 62 -15.58 15.34 -1.04
CA ARG A 62 -16.46 15.97 -0.03
C ARG A 62 -17.25 17.18 -0.55
N ASN A 63 -16.76 17.84 -1.60
CA ASN A 63 -17.36 19.04 -2.17
C ASN A 63 -18.23 18.78 -3.41
N LEU A 64 -18.29 17.53 -3.89
CA LEU A 64 -19.15 17.17 -5.02
C LEU A 64 -20.63 17.27 -4.63
N SER A 65 -21.50 17.48 -5.62
CA SER A 65 -22.95 17.37 -5.44
C SER A 65 -23.37 15.91 -5.25
N ASP A 66 -24.58 15.68 -4.75
CA ASP A 66 -25.10 14.32 -4.59
C ASP A 66 -25.24 13.65 -5.97
N GLU A 67 -25.66 14.37 -7.01
CA GLU A 67 -25.75 13.87 -8.38
C GLU A 67 -24.39 13.40 -8.91
N GLN A 68 -23.34 14.18 -8.67
CA GLN A 68 -21.97 13.82 -9.08
C GLN A 68 -21.46 12.59 -8.33
N LEU A 69 -21.75 12.47 -7.04
CA LEU A 69 -21.39 11.28 -6.26
C LEU A 69 -22.15 10.04 -6.72
N LEU A 70 -23.42 10.19 -7.09
CA LEU A 70 -24.22 9.10 -7.66
C LEU A 70 -23.70 8.67 -9.04
N GLU A 71 -23.27 9.61 -9.89
CA GLU A 71 -22.65 9.31 -11.19
C GLU A 71 -21.33 8.54 -11.04
N LEU A 72 -20.57 8.81 -9.97
CA LEU A 72 -19.37 8.05 -9.59
C LEU A 72 -19.67 6.65 -9.02
N GLY A 73 -20.95 6.30 -8.84
CA GLY A 73 -21.38 4.98 -8.37
C GLY A 73 -21.46 4.83 -6.85
N TYR A 74 -21.42 5.92 -6.08
CA TYR A 74 -21.64 5.84 -4.64
C TYR A 74 -23.12 5.54 -4.32
N PRO A 75 -23.43 4.64 -3.38
CA PRO A 75 -24.81 4.39 -3.00
C PRO A 75 -25.40 5.61 -2.26
N PRO A 76 -26.69 5.96 -2.46
CA PRO A 76 -27.33 7.11 -1.81
C PRO A 76 -27.16 7.14 -0.29
N ALA A 77 -27.22 5.97 0.36
CA ALA A 77 -27.06 5.84 1.81
C ALA A 77 -25.65 6.21 2.32
N SER A 78 -24.64 6.26 1.45
CA SER A 78 -23.25 6.58 1.82
C SER A 78 -22.89 8.07 1.70
N LEU A 79 -23.72 8.88 1.02
CA LEU A 79 -23.34 10.24 0.61
C LEU A 79 -23.04 11.16 1.80
N SER A 80 -23.84 11.08 2.86
CA SER A 80 -23.61 11.85 4.09
C SER A 80 -22.28 11.48 4.76
N PHE A 81 -21.88 10.21 4.71
CA PHE A 81 -20.63 9.74 5.30
C PHE A 81 -19.39 10.20 4.53
N ILE A 82 -19.47 10.28 3.20
CA ILE A 82 -18.37 10.79 2.36
C ILE A 82 -17.97 12.19 2.81
N ARG A 83 -18.96 13.04 3.13
CA ARG A 83 -18.76 14.44 3.57
C ARG A 83 -18.14 14.57 4.96
N MET A 84 -18.16 13.52 5.78
CA MET A 84 -17.59 13.55 7.11
C MET A 84 -16.06 13.65 7.06
N LYS A 85 -15.49 14.44 7.98
CA LYS A 85 -14.05 14.53 8.21
C LYS A 85 -13.74 14.08 9.62
N GLY A 86 -13.72 12.76 9.84
CA GLY A 86 -13.54 12.16 11.16
C GLY A 86 -12.08 12.03 11.61
N LEU A 87 -11.12 11.99 10.69
CA LEU A 87 -9.71 11.70 10.98
C LEU A 87 -8.77 12.70 10.30
N TYR A 88 -7.67 13.01 10.98
CA TYR A 88 -6.49 13.64 10.41
C TYR A 88 -5.28 12.83 10.89
N PRO A 89 -4.59 12.08 10.02
CA PRO A 89 -4.61 12.06 8.53
C PRO A 89 -5.78 11.30 7.88
N GLU A 90 -5.95 11.42 6.56
CA GLU A 90 -6.97 10.67 5.77
C GLU A 90 -6.74 9.14 5.78
N SER A 91 -5.50 8.69 6.05
CA SER A 91 -5.18 7.29 6.33
C SER A 91 -3.95 7.20 7.23
N VAL A 92 -3.89 6.17 8.10
CA VAL A 92 -2.73 5.85 8.95
C VAL A 92 -1.72 4.99 8.19
N ILE A 93 -2.20 4.00 7.44
CA ILE A 93 -1.40 3.11 6.59
C ILE A 93 -2.15 2.92 5.28
N SER A 94 -1.49 3.23 4.17
CA SER A 94 -2.02 3.02 2.82
C SER A 94 -0.98 2.32 1.94
N ARG A 95 -1.46 1.66 0.88
CA ARG A 95 -0.62 0.93 -0.07
C ARG A 95 -0.93 1.45 -1.47
N PHE A 96 0.13 1.74 -2.23
CA PHE A 96 0.05 1.92 -3.67
C PHE A 96 0.61 0.69 -4.35
N ASP A 97 -0.07 0.26 -5.40
CA ASP A 97 0.40 -0.83 -6.25
C ASP A 97 1.02 -0.20 -7.50
N PHE A 98 2.33 -0.37 -7.68
CA PHE A 98 3.09 0.18 -8.81
C PHE A 98 3.50 -0.93 -9.78
N VAL A 99 3.55 -0.58 -11.07
CA VAL A 99 4.13 -1.41 -12.12
C VAL A 99 5.41 -0.73 -12.62
N LEU A 100 6.54 -1.41 -12.51
CA LEU A 100 7.81 -0.95 -13.04
C LEU A 100 7.99 -1.52 -14.45
N THR A 101 8.17 -0.65 -15.44
CA THR A 101 8.40 -1.02 -16.84
C THR A 101 9.82 -0.64 -17.28
N SER A 102 10.30 -1.23 -18.38
CA SER A 102 11.60 -0.93 -18.98
C SER A 102 11.77 0.53 -19.40
N ASP A 103 10.66 1.20 -19.70
CA ASP A 103 10.63 2.54 -20.31
C ASP A 103 10.95 3.66 -19.30
N ASN A 104 11.08 3.30 -18.01
CA ASN A 104 11.40 4.19 -16.89
C ASN A 104 12.82 3.96 -16.32
N GLN A 105 13.71 3.30 -17.07
CA GLN A 105 15.13 3.16 -16.72
C GLN A 105 15.97 4.35 -17.17
#